data_AF-A0A9J6FDI6-F1
#
_entry.id   AF-A0A9J6FDI6-F1
#
_cell.length_a   1.000
_cell.length_b   1.000
_cell.length_c   1.000
_cell.angle_alpha   90.00
_cell.angle_beta   90.00
_cell.angle_gamma   90.00
#
_symmetry.space_group_name_H-M   'P 1'
#
loop_
_entity.id
_entity.type
_entity.pdbx_description
1 polymer ?
#
loop_
_entity_poly.entity_id
_entity_poly.type
_entity_poly.pdbx_seq_one_letter_code
_entity_poly.pdbx_strand_id
1 'polypeptide(L)'
;MFTGPQFFMNSLNNTTNNRLEAINDKLKSVIKPHTSLEEFLPALFAVQHALPDERDQKAVNSVYKRPTCPERDTDKSCYQPALTTYAFEFVKKHHEWSKKITFEQTGQTFTSKCSSGDTLTALTDCNCSFRLSMLLPCRHMFAVRQKISLPLFE
;
A
#
# COMPACT_ATOMS: atom_id res chain seq x y z
N MET A 1 15.75 20.43 -10.89
CA MET A 1 14.86 20.61 -9.71
C MET A 1 14.27 19.26 -9.39
N PHE A 2 14.65 18.66 -8.26
CA PHE A 2 14.11 17.37 -7.83
C PHE A 2 12.74 17.64 -7.22
N THR A 3 11.68 17.50 -8.01
CA THR A 3 10.34 17.39 -7.46
C THR A 3 10.31 16.06 -6.73
N GLY A 4 10.12 16.08 -5.41
CA GLY A 4 9.93 14.86 -4.61
C GLY A 4 8.79 13.99 -5.16
N PRO A 5 8.52 12.82 -4.56
CA PRO A 5 7.51 11.90 -5.08
C PRO A 5 6.20 12.66 -5.33
N GLN A 6 5.77 12.72 -6.60
CA GLN A 6 4.45 13.23 -6.94
C GLN A 6 3.45 12.20 -6.42
N PHE A 7 2.92 12.44 -5.23
CA PHE A 7 1.94 11.57 -4.62
C PHE A 7 0.62 11.74 -5.39
N PHE A 8 0.30 10.75 -6.21
CA PHE A 8 -1.02 10.63 -6.80
C PHE A 8 -1.97 10.04 -5.76
N MET A 9 -3.08 10.74 -5.50
CA MET A 9 -4.17 10.23 -4.68
C MET A 9 -4.66 8.90 -5.24
N ASN A 10 -4.96 7.93 -4.37
CA ASN A 10 -5.37 6.56 -4.75
C ASN A 10 -4.33 5.77 -5.56
N SER A 11 -3.05 6.10 -5.45
CA SER A 11 -1.96 5.34 -6.09
C SER A 11 -1.69 3.98 -5.43
N LEU A 12 -2.30 3.69 -4.27
CA LEU A 12 -2.02 2.49 -3.46
C LEU A 12 -0.52 2.32 -3.17
N ASN A 13 0.16 3.45 -2.96
CA ASN A 13 1.60 3.55 -2.74
C ASN A 13 2.45 2.98 -3.91
N ASN A 14 1.88 2.91 -5.11
CA ASN A 14 2.58 2.53 -6.33
C ASN A 14 3.33 3.75 -6.89
N THR A 15 4.57 3.93 -6.44
CA THR A 15 5.43 5.04 -6.85
C THR A 15 6.60 4.58 -7.73
N THR A 16 6.61 3.32 -8.17
CA THR A 16 7.74 2.73 -8.92
C THR A 16 7.29 2.12 -10.24
N ASN A 17 8.23 1.99 -11.16
CA ASN A 17 8.06 1.34 -12.46
C ASN A 17 8.40 -0.17 -12.42
N ASN A 18 8.64 -0.77 -11.25
CA ASN A 18 9.09 -2.16 -11.09
C ASN A 18 8.21 -3.16 -11.87
N ARG A 19 6.89 -2.91 -11.93
CA ARG A 19 5.96 -3.76 -12.70
C ARG A 19 6.23 -3.67 -14.20
N LEU A 20 6.49 -2.48 -14.73
CA LEU A 20 6.81 -2.28 -16.15
C LEU A 20 8.17 -2.90 -16.49
N GLU A 21 9.16 -2.73 -15.61
CA GLU A 21 10.48 -3.34 -15.77
C GLU A 21 10.39 -4.87 -15.79
N ALA A 22 9.66 -5.47 -14.84
CA ALA A 22 9.46 -6.92 -14.81
C ALA A 22 8.73 -7.46 -16.07
N ILE A 23 7.76 -6.70 -16.62
CA ILE A 23 7.11 -7.08 -17.89
C ILE A 23 8.09 -6.96 -19.05
N ASN A 24 8.87 -5.88 -19.11
CA ASN A 24 9.88 -5.68 -20.15
C ASN A 24 10.94 -6.79 -20.11
N ASP A 25 11.35 -7.24 -18.94
CA ASP A 25 12.32 -8.33 -18.82
C ASP A 25 11.75 -9.67 -19.28
N LYS A 26 10.45 -9.93 -19.02
CA LYS A 26 9.75 -11.11 -19.57
C LYS A 26 9.58 -11.04 -21.08
N LEU A 27 9.35 -9.85 -21.64
CA LEU A 27 9.31 -9.69 -23.09
C LEU A 27 10.68 -9.97 -23.71
N LYS A 28 11.75 -9.41 -23.13
CA LYS A 28 13.13 -9.63 -23.57
C LYS A 28 13.60 -11.09 -23.43
N SER A 29 13.05 -11.86 -22.49
CA SER A 29 13.43 -13.27 -22.33
C SER A 29 12.90 -14.18 -23.43
N VAL A 30 11.79 -13.79 -24.09
CA VAL A 30 11.16 -14.57 -25.16
C VAL A 30 11.45 -13.97 -26.53
N ILE A 31 11.51 -12.64 -26.65
CA ILE A 31 11.71 -11.91 -27.90
C ILE A 31 13.19 -11.55 -28.04
N LYS A 32 13.87 -12.19 -28.99
CA LYS A 32 15.27 -11.87 -29.30
C LYS A 32 15.37 -10.53 -30.05
N PRO A 33 16.48 -9.78 -29.86
CA PRO A 33 16.76 -8.60 -30.67
C PRO A 33 16.84 -8.95 -32.16
N HIS A 34 16.35 -8.06 -33.03
CA HIS A 34 16.40 -8.20 -34.50
C HIS A 34 15.65 -9.42 -35.06
N THR A 35 14.57 -9.85 -34.40
CA THR A 35 13.66 -10.89 -34.90
C THR A 35 12.79 -10.38 -36.03
N SER A 36 12.41 -11.28 -36.95
CA SER A 36 11.45 -10.95 -37.99
C SER A 36 10.05 -10.79 -37.40
N LEU A 37 9.16 -10.10 -38.10
CA LEU A 37 7.77 -9.93 -37.65
C LEU A 37 7.05 -11.27 -37.45
N GLU A 38 7.36 -12.25 -38.30
CA GLU A 38 6.79 -13.61 -38.26
C GLU A 38 7.20 -14.38 -37.00
N GLU A 39 8.41 -14.16 -36.49
CA GLU A 39 8.89 -14.76 -35.24
C GLU A 39 8.45 -13.97 -34.00
N PHE A 40 8.31 -12.64 -34.15
CA PHE A 40 7.91 -11.74 -33.07
C PHE A 40 6.47 -11.96 -32.62
N LEU A 41 5.51 -12.05 -33.55
CA LEU A 41 4.08 -12.12 -33.21
C LEU A 41 3.72 -13.36 -32.36
N PRO A 42 4.16 -14.58 -32.69
CA PRO A 42 3.92 -15.75 -31.85
C PRO A 42 4.54 -15.61 -30.45
N ALA A 43 5.76 -15.06 -30.37
CA ALA A 43 6.45 -14.84 -29.10
C ALA A 43 5.72 -13.83 -28.20
N LEU A 44 5.21 -12.74 -28.78
CA LEU A 44 4.43 -11.74 -28.07
C LEU A 44 3.12 -12.33 -27.53
N PHE A 45 2.38 -13.07 -28.37
CA PHE A 45 1.13 -13.71 -27.93
C PHE A 45 1.37 -14.76 -26.85
N ALA A 46 2.46 -15.53 -26.93
CA ALA A 46 2.83 -16.46 -25.86
C ALA A 46 3.00 -15.75 -24.51
N VAL A 47 3.69 -14.60 -24.47
CA VAL A 47 3.83 -13.80 -23.24
C VAL A 47 2.48 -13.23 -22.79
N GLN A 48 1.68 -12.73 -23.73
CA GLN A 48 0.34 -12.18 -23.44
C GLN A 48 -0.58 -13.23 -22.79
N HIS A 49 -0.50 -14.50 -23.20
CA HIS A 49 -1.28 -15.58 -22.62
C HIS A 49 -0.73 -16.07 -21.28
N ALA A 50 0.60 -16.13 -21.12
CA ALA A 50 1.23 -16.61 -19.89
C ALA A 50 1.09 -15.64 -18.69
N LEU A 51 1.02 -14.33 -18.93
CA LEU A 51 0.95 -13.33 -17.85
C LEU A 51 -0.33 -13.43 -16.99
N PRO A 52 -1.54 -13.58 -17.56
CA PRO A 52 -2.75 -13.89 -16.82
C PRO A 52 -2.62 -15.17 -15.98
N ASP A 53 -2.14 -16.26 -16.56
CA ASP A 53 -2.02 -17.56 -15.87
C ASP A 53 -1.10 -17.46 -14.65
N GLU A 54 0.05 -16.80 -14.79
CA GLU A 54 0.98 -16.57 -13.67
C GLU A 54 0.34 -15.71 -12.57
N ARG A 55 -0.44 -14.69 -12.94
CA ARG A 55 -1.15 -13.84 -11.99
C ARG A 55 -2.20 -14.64 -11.24
N ASP A 56 -2.97 -15.45 -11.94
CA ASP A 56 -4.06 -16.23 -11.37
C ASP A 56 -3.48 -17.32 -10.45
N GLN A 57 -2.39 -17.97 -10.86
CA GLN A 57 -1.64 -18.89 -10.00
C GLN A 57 -1.11 -18.20 -8.72
N LYS A 58 -0.61 -16.96 -8.81
CA LYS A 58 -0.20 -16.18 -7.62
C LYS A 58 -1.38 -15.85 -6.72
N ALA A 59 -2.54 -15.47 -7.27
CA ALA A 59 -3.75 -15.20 -6.52
C ALA A 59 -4.22 -16.46 -5.78
N VAL A 60 -4.28 -17.58 -6.49
CA VAL A 60 -4.61 -18.89 -5.93
C VAL A 60 -3.65 -19.28 -4.79
N ASN A 61 -2.35 -19.13 -5.02
CA ASN A 61 -1.34 -19.38 -3.99
C ASN A 61 -1.49 -18.46 -2.77
N SER A 62 -1.96 -17.22 -2.96
CA SER A 62 -2.21 -16.30 -1.84
C SER A 62 -3.41 -16.71 -0.99
N VAL A 63 -4.44 -17.30 -1.60
CA VAL A 63 -5.63 -17.83 -0.90
C VAL A 63 -5.30 -19.11 -0.14
N TYR A 64 -4.51 -20.00 -0.73
CA TYR A 64 -4.12 -21.26 -0.07
C TYR A 64 -3.11 -21.09 1.06
N LYS A 65 -2.38 -19.96 1.09
CA LYS A 65 -1.52 -19.63 2.22
C LYS A 65 -2.37 -19.28 3.44
N ARG A 66 -2.41 -20.19 4.41
CA ARG A 66 -3.04 -19.92 5.72
C ARG A 66 -2.24 -18.84 6.48
N PRO A 67 -2.90 -17.85 7.08
CA PRO A 67 -2.24 -16.93 8.01
C PRO A 67 -1.60 -17.70 9.16
N THR A 68 -0.32 -17.48 9.41
CA THR A 68 0.47 -18.29 10.34
C THR A 68 0.04 -18.14 11.79
N CYS A 69 -0.55 -16.98 12.17
CA CYS A 69 -1.19 -16.75 13.48
C CYS A 69 -2.22 -15.61 13.36
N PRO A 70 -3.44 -15.73 13.91
CA PRO A 70 -4.33 -14.58 14.07
C PRO A 70 -3.73 -13.54 15.04
N GLU A 71 -4.06 -12.26 14.84
CA GLU A 71 -3.57 -11.20 15.71
C GLU A 71 -4.27 -11.31 17.07
N ARG A 72 -3.49 -11.28 18.15
CA ARG A 72 -4.01 -11.51 19.51
C ARG A 72 -4.58 -10.25 20.17
N ASP A 73 -4.28 -9.09 19.62
CA ASP A 73 -4.74 -7.79 20.13
C ASP A 73 -6.16 -7.51 19.63
N THR A 74 -7.10 -7.30 20.55
CA THR A 74 -8.54 -7.14 20.26
C THR A 74 -8.79 -5.99 19.29
N ASP A 75 -8.15 -4.84 19.47
CA ASP A 75 -8.41 -3.65 18.65
C ASP A 75 -7.85 -3.79 17.23
N LYS A 76 -6.75 -4.54 17.08
CA LYS A 76 -6.15 -4.82 15.77
C LYS A 76 -6.89 -5.93 15.04
N SER A 77 -7.42 -6.91 15.78
CA SER A 77 -8.14 -8.05 15.21
C SER A 77 -9.36 -7.62 14.39
N CYS A 78 -10.02 -6.51 14.77
CA CYS A 78 -11.16 -5.94 14.04
C CYS A 78 -10.82 -5.54 12.60
N TYR A 79 -9.56 -5.21 12.29
CA TYR A 79 -9.12 -4.89 10.93
C TYR A 79 -8.87 -6.13 10.06
N GLN A 80 -8.62 -7.31 10.66
CA GLN A 80 -8.33 -8.53 9.91
C GLN A 80 -9.46 -8.98 8.97
N PRO A 81 -10.76 -8.97 9.35
CA PRO A 81 -11.83 -9.36 8.43
C PRO A 81 -12.12 -8.32 7.34
N ALA A 82 -11.79 -7.04 7.58
CA ALA A 82 -12.09 -5.95 6.65
C ALA A 82 -11.00 -5.70 5.61
N LEU A 83 -9.76 -6.16 5.86
CA LEU A 83 -8.59 -5.85 5.05
C LEU A 83 -7.93 -7.10 4.48
N THR A 84 -7.25 -6.94 3.34
CA THR A 84 -6.34 -7.98 2.85
C THR A 84 -5.13 -8.10 3.79
N THR A 85 -4.48 -9.28 3.83
CA THR A 85 -3.27 -9.49 4.62
C THR A 85 -2.21 -8.42 4.36
N TYR A 86 -2.04 -8.05 3.08
CA TYR A 86 -1.14 -6.98 2.66
C TYR A 86 -1.51 -5.63 3.29
N ALA A 87 -2.77 -5.21 3.20
CA ALA A 87 -3.22 -3.94 3.77
C ALA A 87 -3.14 -3.94 5.32
N PHE A 88 -3.42 -5.08 5.94
CA PHE A 88 -3.35 -5.25 7.39
C PHE A 88 -1.92 -5.08 7.95
N GLU A 89 -0.90 -5.57 7.23
CA GLU A 89 0.50 -5.37 7.61
C GLU A 89 0.87 -3.88 7.71
N PHE A 90 0.36 -3.04 6.81
CA PHE A 90 0.55 -1.58 6.91
C PHE A 90 -0.14 -1.00 8.14
N VAL A 91 -1.39 -1.39 8.41
CA VAL A 91 -2.13 -0.90 9.59
C VAL A 91 -1.35 -1.22 10.87
N LYS A 92 -0.84 -2.45 11.02
CA LYS A 92 -0.01 -2.85 12.17
C LYS A 92 1.22 -1.97 12.32
N LYS A 93 1.96 -1.76 11.23
CA LYS A 93 3.16 -0.92 11.19
C LYS A 93 2.86 0.53 11.54
N HIS A 94 1.78 1.09 11.00
CA HIS A 94 1.36 2.46 11.27
C HIS A 94 0.87 2.66 12.70
N HIS A 95 0.23 1.66 13.29
CA HIS A 95 -0.12 1.68 14.71
C HIS A 95 1.13 1.64 15.61
N GLU A 96 2.16 0.87 15.28
CA GLU A 96 3.43 0.89 16.05
C GLU A 96 4.13 2.26 15.96
N TRP A 97 4.09 2.88 14.77
CA TRP A 97 4.64 4.20 14.55
C TRP A 97 3.86 5.33 15.21
N SER A 98 2.56 5.13 15.46
CA SER A 98 1.69 6.13 16.10
C SER A 98 2.22 6.54 17.48
N LYS A 99 2.82 5.59 18.21
CA LYS A 99 3.37 5.78 19.56
C LYS A 99 4.49 6.82 19.64
N LYS A 100 5.10 7.18 18.51
CA LYS A 100 6.24 8.13 18.45
C LYS A 100 5.83 9.53 18.02
N ILE A 101 4.55 9.79 17.76
CA ILE A 101 4.10 11.05 17.19
C ILE A 101 3.67 12.03 18.28
N THR A 102 4.14 13.26 18.18
CA THR A 102 3.71 14.39 19.00
C THR A 102 2.72 15.25 18.23
N PHE A 103 1.73 15.80 18.94
CA PHE A 103 0.67 16.63 18.36
C PHE A 103 0.45 17.90 19.16
N GLU A 104 0.27 18.99 18.43
CA GLU A 104 -0.29 20.24 18.93
C GLU A 104 -1.79 20.22 18.58
N GLN A 105 -2.66 20.46 19.56
CA GLN A 105 -4.11 20.48 19.35
C GLN A 105 -4.56 21.92 19.12
N THR A 106 -5.32 22.15 18.05
CA THR A 106 -5.95 23.44 17.76
C THR A 106 -7.42 23.18 17.46
N GLY A 107 -8.28 23.37 18.46
CA GLY A 107 -9.72 23.08 18.36
C GLY A 107 -10.00 21.58 18.13
N GLN A 108 -10.68 21.26 17.02
CA GLN A 108 -11.04 19.89 16.62
C GLN A 108 -9.97 19.21 15.73
N THR A 109 -8.93 19.95 15.32
CA THR A 109 -7.86 19.44 14.46
C THR A 109 -6.55 19.28 15.23
N PHE A 110 -5.81 18.23 14.90
CA PHE A 110 -4.50 17.93 15.47
C PHE A 110 -3.42 18.13 14.41
N THR A 111 -2.44 18.97 14.72
CA THR A 111 -1.31 19.25 13.83
C THR A 111 -0.09 18.50 14.31
N SER A 112 0.51 17.69 13.43
CA SER A 112 1.81 17.05 13.68
C SER A 112 2.86 17.56 12.70
N LYS A 113 3.98 18.03 13.24
CA LYS A 113 5.14 18.45 12.44
C LYS A 113 5.82 17.22 11.87
N CYS A 114 5.83 17.09 10.55
CA CYS A 114 6.57 16.07 9.84
C CYS A 114 7.67 16.70 8.98
N SER A 115 8.70 15.92 8.64
CA SER A 115 9.76 16.35 7.70
C SER A 115 9.23 16.73 6.31
N SER A 116 8.02 16.27 5.98
CA SER A 116 7.33 16.52 4.70
C SER A 116 6.41 17.73 4.73
N GLY A 117 6.32 18.45 5.86
CA GLY A 117 5.36 19.52 6.11
C GLY A 117 4.40 19.20 7.25
N ASP A 118 3.60 20.20 7.63
CA ASP A 118 2.61 20.06 8.69
C ASP A 118 1.44 19.19 8.24
N THR A 119 1.18 18.13 9.00
CA THR A 119 0.07 17.21 8.74
C THR A 119 -1.10 17.57 9.63
N LEU A 120 -2.25 17.82 9.01
CA LEU A 120 -3.51 18.08 9.68
C LEU A 120 -4.30 16.76 9.77
N THR A 121 -4.67 16.41 10.99
CA THR A 121 -5.38 15.17 11.29
C THR A 121 -6.66 15.49 12.05
N ALA A 122 -7.79 15.08 11.47
CA ALA A 122 -9.08 15.01 12.14
C ALA A 122 -9.30 13.58 12.67
N LEU A 123 -10.41 13.37 13.38
CA LEU A 123 -10.76 12.06 13.96
C LEU A 123 -10.96 10.97 12.90
N THR A 124 -11.51 11.35 11.75
CA THR A 124 -11.92 10.44 10.68
C THR A 124 -11.06 10.56 9.42
N ASP A 125 -10.22 11.60 9.32
CA ASP A 125 -9.44 11.85 8.12
C ASP A 125 -8.09 12.54 8.39
N CYS A 126 -7.17 12.40 7.45
CA CYS A 126 -5.81 12.91 7.56
C CYS A 126 -5.26 13.27 6.17
N ASN A 127 -4.60 14.42 6.06
CA ASN A 127 -4.00 14.87 4.80
C ASN A 127 -2.61 14.25 4.50
N CYS A 128 -2.16 13.29 5.29
CA CYS A 128 -0.84 12.69 5.06
C CYS A 128 -0.83 11.84 3.78
N SER A 129 0.34 11.77 3.14
CA SER A 129 0.54 11.02 1.89
C SER A 129 0.09 9.56 1.98
N PHE A 130 0.27 8.91 3.14
CA PHE A 130 -0.18 7.54 3.35
C PHE A 130 -1.71 7.40 3.26
N ARG A 131 -2.46 8.28 3.96
CA ARG A 131 -3.93 8.27 3.91
C ARG A 131 -4.42 8.58 2.50
N LEU A 132 -3.84 9.57 1.84
CA LEU A 132 -4.21 9.93 0.46
C LEU A 132 -3.90 8.84 -0.57
N SER A 133 -2.84 8.05 -0.35
CA SER A 133 -2.41 7.01 -1.31
C SER A 133 -3.11 5.67 -1.07
N MET A 134 -3.17 5.22 0.19
CA MET A 134 -3.67 3.90 0.57
C MET A 134 -5.14 3.92 1.03
N LEU A 135 -5.69 5.08 1.38
CA LEU A 135 -7.00 5.24 2.03
C LEU A 135 -7.15 4.47 3.36
N LEU A 136 -6.06 3.94 3.91
CA LEU A 136 -6.02 3.23 5.19
C LEU A 136 -5.82 4.21 6.37
N PRO A 137 -6.24 3.83 7.59
CA PRO A 137 -5.92 4.58 8.80
C PRO A 137 -4.41 4.78 8.93
N CYS A 138 -3.99 6.04 9.04
CA CYS A 138 -2.58 6.38 9.12
C CYS A 138 -2.10 6.43 10.58
N ARG A 139 -0.78 6.51 10.76
CA ARG A 139 -0.15 6.64 12.07
C ARG A 139 -0.63 7.87 12.86
N HIS A 140 -0.99 8.95 12.16
CA HIS A 140 -1.49 10.17 12.80
C HIS A 140 -2.90 9.96 13.37
N MET A 141 -3.80 9.33 12.60
CA MET A 141 -5.16 9.00 13.06
C MET A 141 -5.12 8.10 14.30
N PHE A 142 -4.25 7.08 14.29
CA PHE A 142 -4.09 6.20 15.47
C PHE A 142 -3.61 6.95 16.71
N ALA A 143 -2.66 7.86 16.55
CA ALA A 143 -2.14 8.58 17.71
C ALA A 143 -3.11 9.64 18.23
N VAL A 144 -3.89 10.28 17.35
CA VAL A 144 -5.02 11.14 17.76
C VAL A 144 -6.03 10.35 18.55
N ARG A 145 -6.48 9.18 18.07
CA ARG A 145 -7.43 8.31 18.77
C ARG A 145 -6.92 7.84 20.13
N GLN A 146 -5.65 7.48 20.22
CA GLN A 146 -5.01 7.12 21.50
C GLN A 146 -5.00 8.29 22.49
N LYS A 147 -4.75 9.51 22.03
CA LYS A 147 -4.68 10.71 22.90
C LYS A 147 -6.03 11.06 23.53
N ILE A 148 -7.12 10.81 22.82
CA ILE A 148 -8.50 11.06 23.26
C ILE A 148 -9.19 9.79 23.80
N SER A 149 -8.45 8.68 23.96
CA SER A 149 -8.94 7.40 24.46
C SER A 149 -10.15 6.82 23.69
N LEU A 150 -10.16 6.97 22.35
CA LEU A 150 -11.12 6.30 21.47
C LEU A 150 -10.60 4.93 21.02
N PRO A 151 -11.50 3.99 20.67
CA PRO A 151 -11.11 2.72 20.06
C PRO A 151 -10.34 2.97 18.75
N LEU A 152 -9.37 2.12 18.46
CA LEU A 152 -8.54 2.26 17.26
C LEU A 152 -9.37 2.00 15.99
N PHE A 153 -10.24 1.00 16.06
CA PHE A 153 -11.18 0.59 15.02
C PHE A 153 -12.51 1.36 15.15
N GLU A 154 -13.09 1.75 14.01
CA GLU A 154 -14.40 2.41 13.89
C GLU A 154 -15.48 1.41 13.48
#